data_AF-A0A923ZUP9-F1
#
_entry.id   AF-A0A923ZUP9-F1
#
_cell.length_a   1.000
_cell.length_b   1.000
_cell.length_c   1.000
_cell.angle_alpha   90.00
_cell.angle_beta   90.00
_cell.angle_gamma   90.00
#
_symmetry.space_group_name_H-M   'P 1'
#
loop_
_entity.id
_entity.type
_entity.pdbx_description
1 polymer ?
#
loop_
_entity_poly.entity_id
_entity_poly.type
_entity_poly.pdbx_seq_one_letter_code
_entity_poly.pdbx_strand_id
1 'polypeptide(L)'
;MKKTFNVDTIVLKPFSQAERIAIANLTAGLMVLQSDGVAGIYIYNGTIWVYSGSVSQWITNGSNIYYNQSVGIGTPTPSAPLEVVGAIKFGSGTDLQAALDAKANTISAFNRQNQSYTISLADVGIIVEIDSIAATNVTIPSDTTVAFPIGTTITLAQFNTGQVTILAANGVTILSSSSRFKLTEQYSLCSLIKKAVNQWYLSGDLSL
;
A
#
# COMPACT_ATOMS: atom_id res chain seq x y z
N MET A 1 47.58 -42.75 -34.03
CA MET A 1 46.48 -43.20 -34.92
C MET A 1 45.36 -42.18 -34.83
N LYS A 2 45.18 -41.35 -35.85
CA LYS A 2 44.13 -40.32 -35.89
C LYS A 2 42.82 -41.02 -36.27
N LYS A 3 41.92 -41.25 -35.31
CA LYS A 3 40.57 -41.77 -35.62
C LYS A 3 39.79 -40.62 -36.26
N THR A 4 39.56 -40.71 -37.55
CA THR A 4 38.63 -39.83 -38.27
C THR A 4 37.22 -40.23 -37.86
N PHE A 5 36.49 -39.34 -37.18
CA PHE A 5 35.07 -39.53 -36.87
C PHE A 5 34.24 -39.14 -38.09
N ASN A 6 33.23 -39.95 -38.43
CA ASN A 6 32.31 -39.67 -39.51
C ASN A 6 31.48 -38.43 -39.12
N VAL A 7 31.57 -37.36 -39.91
CA VAL A 7 31.16 -36.01 -39.50
C VAL A 7 29.65 -35.74 -39.59
N ASP A 8 28.87 -36.70 -40.10
CA ASP A 8 27.45 -36.47 -40.35
C ASP A 8 26.54 -36.87 -39.17
N THR A 9 26.99 -37.76 -38.28
CA THR A 9 26.23 -38.16 -37.08
C THR A 9 27.15 -38.60 -35.95
N ILE A 10 27.03 -37.98 -34.76
CA ILE A 10 27.68 -38.45 -33.53
C ILE A 10 26.69 -39.31 -32.73
N VAL A 11 26.90 -40.62 -32.70
CA VAL A 11 26.12 -41.56 -31.87
C VAL A 11 26.91 -41.84 -30.60
N LEU A 12 26.40 -41.37 -29.46
CA LEU A 12 26.98 -41.60 -28.13
C LEU A 12 26.13 -42.64 -27.38
N LYS A 13 26.77 -43.65 -26.80
CA LYS A 13 26.08 -44.62 -25.95
C LYS A 13 25.76 -43.95 -24.59
N PRO A 14 24.48 -43.82 -24.20
CA PRO A 14 24.13 -43.29 -22.88
C PRO A 14 24.40 -44.32 -21.78
N PHE A 15 24.61 -43.83 -20.56
CA PHE A 15 24.76 -44.62 -19.33
C PHE A 15 23.39 -44.77 -18.64
N SER A 16 23.19 -45.86 -17.91
CA SER A 16 22.19 -45.92 -16.85
C SER A 16 22.59 -45.04 -15.66
N GLN A 17 21.63 -44.69 -14.81
CA GLN A 17 21.87 -43.93 -13.58
C GLN A 17 22.90 -44.64 -12.68
N ALA A 18 22.82 -45.96 -12.60
CA ALA A 18 23.77 -46.79 -11.86
C ALA A 18 25.18 -46.71 -12.47
N GLU A 19 25.31 -46.84 -13.79
CA GLU A 19 26.60 -46.73 -14.47
C GLU A 19 27.22 -45.34 -14.33
N ARG A 20 26.41 -44.26 -14.38
CA ARG A 20 26.90 -42.90 -14.14
C ARG A 20 27.45 -42.72 -12.72
N ILE A 21 26.71 -43.19 -11.70
CA ILE A 21 27.13 -43.04 -10.30
C ILE A 21 28.39 -43.87 -10.01
N ALA A 22 28.60 -44.97 -10.74
CA ALA A 22 29.79 -45.82 -10.61
C ALA A 22 31.07 -45.28 -11.27
N ILE A 23 31.01 -44.15 -11.99
CA ILE A 23 32.20 -43.56 -12.62
C ILE A 23 33.19 -43.11 -11.54
N ALA A 24 34.39 -43.70 -11.53
CA ALA A 24 35.48 -43.34 -10.63
C ALA A 24 36.30 -42.15 -11.15
N ASN A 25 37.08 -41.51 -10.26
CA ASN A 25 37.97 -40.38 -10.59
C ASN A 25 37.27 -39.21 -11.27
N LEU A 26 36.14 -38.79 -10.70
CA LEU A 26 35.34 -37.69 -11.23
C LEU A 26 36.13 -36.37 -11.19
N THR A 27 36.05 -35.63 -12.30
CA THR A 27 36.58 -34.27 -12.42
C THR A 27 35.45 -33.30 -12.72
N ALA A 28 35.52 -32.10 -12.15
CA ALA A 28 34.51 -31.06 -12.41
C ALA A 28 34.45 -30.76 -13.92
N GLY A 29 33.23 -30.72 -14.46
CA GLY A 29 32.97 -30.54 -15.89
C GLY A 29 32.80 -31.84 -16.69
N LEU A 30 33.00 -33.02 -16.10
CA LEU A 30 32.70 -34.29 -16.77
C LEU A 30 31.21 -34.33 -17.17
N MET A 31 30.93 -34.63 -18.44
CA MET A 31 29.58 -34.67 -19.01
C MET A 31 29.22 -36.08 -19.46
N VAL A 32 28.01 -36.55 -19.15
CA VAL A 32 27.49 -37.84 -19.60
C VAL A 32 26.03 -37.75 -20.00
N LEU A 33 25.62 -38.63 -20.91
CA LEU A 33 24.21 -38.85 -21.26
C LEU A 33 23.67 -39.99 -20.40
N GLN A 34 22.51 -39.79 -19.78
CA GLN A 34 21.78 -40.82 -19.03
C GLN A 34 20.52 -41.26 -19.79
N SER A 35 20.26 -42.56 -19.88
CA SER A 35 19.10 -43.11 -20.62
C SER A 35 17.87 -43.43 -19.78
N ASP A 36 18.03 -43.55 -18.46
CA ASP A 36 16.98 -43.94 -17.51
C ASP A 36 16.83 -42.89 -16.38
N GLY A 37 15.86 -43.08 -15.49
CA GLY A 37 15.50 -42.07 -14.49
C GLY A 37 15.05 -40.76 -15.16
N VAL A 38 15.68 -39.64 -14.81
CA VAL A 38 15.56 -38.39 -15.59
C VAL A 38 16.58 -38.47 -16.73
N ALA A 39 16.14 -38.92 -17.90
CA ALA A 39 17.01 -39.03 -19.07
C ALA A 39 17.52 -37.65 -19.52
N GLY A 40 18.80 -37.58 -19.91
CA GLY A 40 19.41 -36.37 -20.46
C GLY A 40 20.87 -36.17 -20.07
N ILE A 41 21.36 -34.95 -20.21
CA ILE A 41 22.77 -34.60 -19.98
C ILE A 41 22.97 -34.31 -18.50
N TYR A 42 23.97 -34.95 -17.89
CA TYR A 42 24.45 -34.67 -16.55
C TYR A 42 25.88 -34.13 -16.60
N ILE A 43 26.17 -33.12 -15.78
CA ILE A 43 27.50 -32.54 -15.60
C ILE A 43 27.92 -32.74 -14.15
N TYR A 44 29.11 -33.29 -13.91
CA TYR A 44 29.66 -33.37 -12.57
C TYR A 44 30.22 -32.00 -12.17
N ASN A 45 29.66 -31.36 -11.13
CA ASN A 45 30.06 -30.00 -10.72
C ASN A 45 31.28 -29.98 -9.76
N GLY A 46 31.93 -31.13 -9.55
CA GLY A 46 33.00 -31.30 -8.56
C GLY A 46 32.53 -31.90 -7.22
N THR A 47 31.22 -32.04 -7.01
CA THR A 47 30.67 -32.69 -5.80
C THR A 47 29.54 -33.65 -6.16
N ILE A 48 28.59 -33.20 -6.97
CA ILE A 48 27.42 -33.97 -7.40
C ILE A 48 27.26 -33.89 -8.93
N TRP A 49 26.53 -34.85 -9.47
CA TRP A 49 26.04 -34.77 -10.85
C TRP A 49 24.80 -33.88 -10.91
N VAL A 50 24.86 -32.82 -11.71
CA VAL A 50 23.76 -31.88 -11.95
C VAL A 50 23.13 -32.19 -13.29
N TYR A 51 21.80 -32.35 -13.30
CA TYR A 51 21.04 -32.48 -14.55
C TYR A 51 21.03 -31.14 -15.30
N SER A 52 21.51 -31.14 -16.55
CA SER A 52 21.66 -29.93 -17.36
C SER A 52 20.38 -29.50 -18.07
N GLY A 53 19.26 -30.22 -17.89
CA GLY A 53 17.98 -29.88 -18.54
C GLY A 53 17.06 -28.96 -17.74
N SER A 54 17.45 -28.52 -16.54
CA SER A 54 16.68 -27.55 -15.76
C SER A 54 17.25 -26.15 -15.94
N VAL A 55 16.59 -25.33 -16.76
CA VAL A 55 16.85 -23.89 -16.82
C VAL A 55 16.14 -23.18 -15.66
N SER A 56 16.74 -22.12 -15.13
CA SER A 56 16.04 -21.23 -14.18
C SER A 56 14.79 -20.68 -14.86
N GLN A 57 13.65 -20.74 -14.18
CA GLN A 57 12.45 -20.04 -14.64
C GLN A 57 12.63 -18.52 -14.56
N TRP A 58 13.49 -18.04 -13.67
CA TRP A 58 13.81 -16.63 -13.49
C TRP A 58 14.91 -16.17 -14.44
N ILE A 59 14.70 -15.01 -15.05
CA ILE A 59 15.63 -14.34 -15.96
C ILE A 59 16.39 -13.26 -15.18
N THR A 60 17.72 -13.28 -15.24
CA THR A 60 18.57 -12.21 -14.72
C THR A 60 18.96 -11.27 -15.87
N ASN A 61 18.70 -9.96 -15.72
CA ASN A 61 19.12 -8.94 -16.67
C ASN A 61 19.64 -7.70 -15.92
N GLY A 62 20.96 -7.52 -15.90
CA GLY A 62 21.60 -6.50 -15.06
C GLY A 62 21.28 -6.73 -13.59
N SER A 63 20.69 -5.72 -12.94
CA SER A 63 20.25 -5.79 -11.54
C SER A 63 18.85 -6.39 -11.35
N ASN A 64 18.15 -6.75 -12.42
CA ASN A 64 16.80 -7.30 -12.35
C ASN A 64 16.81 -8.83 -12.35
N ILE A 65 15.94 -9.44 -11.55
CA ILE A 65 15.57 -10.86 -11.63
C ILE A 65 14.05 -10.91 -11.79
N TYR A 66 13.54 -11.54 -12.84
CA TYR A 66 12.11 -11.51 -13.16
C TYR A 66 11.60 -12.78 -13.84
N TYR A 67 10.29 -12.98 -13.71
CA TYR A 67 9.49 -13.96 -14.45
C TYR A 67 8.27 -13.21 -14.99
N ASN A 68 8.04 -13.27 -16.31
CA ASN A 68 7.01 -12.44 -16.98
C ASN A 68 5.61 -13.05 -17.01
N GLN A 69 5.43 -14.22 -16.39
CA GLN A 69 4.11 -14.82 -16.17
C GLN A 69 3.70 -14.64 -14.69
N SER A 70 2.67 -15.34 -14.24
CA SER A 70 2.20 -15.27 -12.85
C SER A 70 3.04 -16.10 -11.88
N VAL A 71 3.23 -15.57 -10.67
CA VAL A 71 3.92 -16.22 -9.55
C VAL A 71 2.92 -16.50 -8.45
N GLY A 72 2.73 -17.78 -8.11
CA GLY A 72 1.87 -18.23 -7.02
C GLY A 72 2.69 -18.75 -5.84
N ILE A 73 2.41 -18.27 -4.62
CA ILE A 73 2.88 -18.84 -3.36
C ILE A 73 1.67 -19.38 -2.60
N GLY A 74 1.63 -20.68 -2.33
CA GLY A 74 0.45 -21.33 -1.74
C GLY A 74 -0.71 -21.57 -2.72
N THR A 75 -0.53 -21.28 -4.00
CA THR A 75 -1.49 -21.58 -5.08
C THR A 75 -0.76 -22.00 -6.35
N PRO A 76 -1.17 -23.11 -7.03
CA PRO A 76 -0.62 -23.49 -8.33
C PRO A 76 -1.29 -22.76 -9.50
N THR A 77 -2.40 -22.06 -9.25
CA THR A 77 -3.22 -21.36 -10.27
C THR A 77 -3.45 -19.91 -9.84
N PRO A 78 -2.39 -19.07 -9.81
CA PRO A 78 -2.53 -17.67 -9.44
C PRO A 78 -3.48 -16.94 -10.39
N SER A 79 -4.44 -16.21 -9.82
CA SER A 79 -5.44 -15.37 -10.50
C SER A 79 -4.92 -13.97 -10.82
N ALA A 80 -3.76 -13.61 -10.27
CA ALA A 80 -3.07 -12.35 -10.51
C ALA A 80 -1.57 -12.60 -10.82
N PRO A 81 -0.83 -11.60 -11.36
CA PRO A 81 0.60 -11.76 -11.66
C PRO A 81 1.47 -12.12 -10.44
N LEU A 82 1.09 -11.69 -9.23
CA LEU A 82 1.65 -12.15 -7.97
C LEU A 82 0.51 -12.48 -7.01
N GLU A 83 0.42 -13.74 -6.60
CA GLU A 83 -0.57 -14.19 -5.61
C GLU A 83 0.13 -14.94 -4.48
N VAL A 84 -0.15 -14.52 -3.24
CA VAL A 84 0.31 -15.22 -2.04
C VAL A 84 -0.90 -15.60 -1.21
N VAL A 85 -1.19 -16.90 -1.15
CA VAL A 85 -2.21 -17.46 -0.26
C VAL A 85 -1.55 -17.71 1.10
N GLY A 86 -1.66 -16.73 1.99
CA GLY A 86 -1.10 -16.79 3.34
C GLY A 86 -0.53 -15.45 3.80
N ALA A 87 0.07 -15.44 4.99
CA ALA A 87 0.70 -14.24 5.53
C ALA A 87 2.04 -13.96 4.81
N ILE A 88 2.25 -12.70 4.42
CA ILE A 88 3.55 -12.25 3.89
C ILE A 88 4.36 -11.64 5.04
N LYS A 89 5.54 -12.20 5.32
CA LYS A 89 6.50 -11.62 6.28
C LYS A 89 7.41 -10.63 5.56
N PHE A 90 7.30 -9.35 5.89
CA PHE A 90 8.24 -8.32 5.45
C PHE A 90 9.30 -8.13 6.55
N GLY A 91 10.59 -8.15 6.18
CA GLY A 91 11.72 -8.15 7.14
C GLY A 91 11.77 -6.94 8.07
N SER A 92 11.11 -5.85 7.69
CA SER A 92 10.74 -4.73 8.55
C SER A 92 9.32 -4.34 8.16
N GLY A 93 8.33 -4.60 9.02
CA GLY A 93 6.91 -4.34 8.75
C GLY A 93 6.54 -2.87 8.55
N THR A 94 7.51 -1.98 8.42
CA THR A 94 7.35 -0.53 8.40
C THR A 94 6.56 -0.03 7.20
N ASP A 95 6.70 -0.63 6.02
CA ASP A 95 6.22 0.04 4.80
C ASP A 95 4.73 -0.22 4.54
N LEU A 96 4.26 -1.46 4.75
CA LEU A 96 2.83 -1.76 4.69
C LEU A 96 2.09 -1.30 5.94
N GLN A 97 2.70 -1.40 7.12
CA GLN A 97 2.08 -0.89 8.34
C GLN A 97 1.95 0.64 8.26
N ALA A 98 2.98 1.37 7.82
CA ALA A 98 2.87 2.82 7.63
C ALA A 98 1.83 3.20 6.56
N ALA A 99 1.74 2.46 5.45
CA ALA A 99 0.74 2.71 4.42
C ALA A 99 -0.70 2.44 4.91
N LEU A 100 -0.87 1.43 5.77
CA LEU A 100 -2.15 1.13 6.42
C LEU A 100 -2.47 2.14 7.53
N ASP A 101 -1.52 2.52 8.37
CA ASP A 101 -1.69 3.52 9.43
C ASP A 101 -2.04 4.89 8.85
N ALA A 102 -1.42 5.26 7.73
CA ALA A 102 -1.78 6.46 6.97
C ALA A 102 -3.22 6.42 6.43
N LYS A 103 -3.81 5.22 6.25
CA LYS A 103 -5.21 5.03 5.87
C LYS A 103 -6.15 4.79 7.06
N ALA A 104 -5.62 4.37 8.21
CA ALA A 104 -6.39 3.91 9.37
C ALA A 104 -6.69 5.03 10.38
N ASN A 105 -6.49 6.29 10.05
CA ASN A 105 -6.84 7.39 10.94
C ASN A 105 -8.25 7.92 10.66
N THR A 106 -9.18 7.62 11.57
CA THR A 106 -9.92 8.64 12.33
C THR A 106 -10.60 7.91 13.51
N ILE A 107 -9.82 7.54 14.53
CA ILE A 107 -10.38 7.68 15.87
C ILE A 107 -10.69 9.16 15.97
N SER A 108 -11.94 9.53 16.27
CA SER A 108 -12.37 10.92 16.41
C SER A 108 -11.61 11.59 17.55
N ALA A 109 -10.37 11.99 17.29
CA ALA A 109 -9.58 12.79 18.21
C ALA A 109 -10.27 14.14 18.36
N PHE A 110 -10.22 14.72 19.55
CA PHE A 110 -10.72 16.06 19.77
C PHE A 110 -9.58 17.04 19.51
N ASN A 111 -9.78 17.99 18.59
CA ASN A 111 -8.98 19.20 18.55
C ASN A 111 -9.62 20.23 19.48
N ARG A 112 -9.18 20.25 20.74
CA ARG A 112 -9.67 21.19 21.75
C ARG A 112 -9.07 22.58 21.55
N GLN A 113 -9.92 23.60 21.50
CA GLN A 113 -9.55 25.01 21.36
C GLN A 113 -10.21 25.83 22.48
N ASN A 114 -9.49 26.75 23.11
CA ASN A 114 -10.01 27.60 24.19
C ASN A 114 -10.18 29.08 23.79
N GLN A 115 -9.97 29.37 22.51
CA GLN A 115 -10.02 30.70 21.91
C GLN A 115 -10.57 30.62 20.48
N SER A 116 -10.71 31.77 19.81
CA SER A 116 -11.11 31.80 18.40
C SER A 116 -10.12 31.01 17.54
N TYR A 117 -10.66 30.25 16.58
CA TYR A 117 -9.90 29.26 15.81
C TYR A 117 -10.26 29.34 14.32
N THR A 118 -9.30 29.07 13.44
CA THR A 118 -9.54 28.91 12.00
C THR A 118 -9.30 27.45 11.64
N ILE A 119 -10.31 26.80 11.06
CA ILE A 119 -10.20 25.38 10.70
C ILE A 119 -9.11 25.12 9.67
N SER A 120 -8.49 23.95 9.73
CA SER A 120 -7.35 23.52 8.93
C SER A 120 -7.54 22.11 8.38
N LEU A 121 -6.65 21.67 7.49
CA LEU A 121 -6.68 20.29 6.97
C LEU A 121 -6.48 19.21 8.05
N ALA A 122 -5.95 19.57 9.22
CA ALA A 122 -5.81 18.65 10.34
C ALA A 122 -7.16 18.34 11.03
N ASP A 123 -8.20 19.15 10.77
CA ASP A 123 -9.52 18.98 11.38
C ASP A 123 -10.45 18.05 10.59
N VAL A 124 -10.00 17.59 9.41
CA VAL A 124 -10.79 16.74 8.53
C VAL A 124 -11.12 15.41 9.23
N GLY A 125 -12.41 15.11 9.34
CA GLY A 125 -12.88 13.85 9.91
C GLY A 125 -12.78 13.76 11.43
N ILE A 126 -12.43 14.85 12.12
CA ILE A 126 -12.36 14.91 13.59
C ILE A 126 -13.33 15.95 14.18
N ILE A 127 -13.35 16.08 15.51
CA ILE A 127 -14.18 17.05 16.23
C ILE A 127 -13.31 18.22 16.69
N VAL A 128 -13.65 19.44 16.27
CA VAL A 128 -13.11 20.68 16.85
C VAL A 128 -14.00 21.07 18.03
N GLU A 129 -13.49 20.91 19.24
CA GLU A 129 -14.23 21.17 20.47
C GLU A 129 -13.79 22.50 21.08
N ILE A 130 -14.72 23.43 21.25
CA ILE A 130 -14.46 24.76 21.79
C ILE A 130 -14.74 24.76 23.29
N ASP A 131 -13.67 24.74 24.09
CA ASP A 131 -13.67 24.83 25.54
C ASP A 131 -13.30 26.24 25.98
N SER A 132 -14.21 27.19 25.75
CA SER A 132 -14.05 28.58 26.16
C SER A 132 -15.27 29.08 26.91
N ILE A 133 -15.06 29.83 27.99
CA ILE A 133 -16.11 30.57 28.69
C ILE A 133 -16.41 31.94 28.05
N ALA A 134 -15.54 32.39 27.13
CA ALA A 134 -15.70 33.64 26.40
C ALA A 134 -16.32 33.40 25.02
N ALA A 135 -16.98 34.42 24.45
CA ALA A 135 -17.46 34.35 23.08
C ALA A 135 -16.28 34.13 22.11
N THR A 136 -16.41 33.15 21.21
CA THR A 136 -15.33 32.73 20.32
C THR A 136 -15.84 32.52 18.89
N ASN A 137 -14.97 32.80 17.92
CA ASN A 137 -15.26 32.61 16.51
C ASN A 137 -14.53 31.38 15.98
N VAL A 138 -15.24 30.51 15.28
CA VAL A 138 -14.66 29.46 14.45
C VAL A 138 -14.75 29.88 12.99
N THR A 139 -13.61 30.15 12.37
CA THR A 139 -13.54 30.73 11.03
C THR A 139 -13.31 29.66 9.97
N ILE A 140 -14.13 29.67 8.92
CA ILE A 140 -13.91 28.92 7.69
C ILE A 140 -12.97 29.73 6.79
N PRO A 141 -11.74 29.26 6.50
CA PRO A 141 -10.80 29.98 5.65
C PRO A 141 -11.23 29.93 4.17
N SER A 142 -10.66 30.83 3.37
CA SER A 142 -10.80 30.78 1.90
C SER A 142 -10.06 29.57 1.31
N ASP A 143 -10.52 29.04 0.18
CA ASP A 143 -9.81 27.95 -0.52
C ASP A 143 -8.42 28.37 -1.01
N THR A 144 -8.18 29.67 -1.19
CA THR A 144 -6.84 30.18 -1.54
C THR A 144 -5.84 30.09 -0.39
N THR A 145 -6.32 30.07 0.86
CA THR A 145 -5.48 29.95 2.05
C THR A 145 -5.41 28.51 2.57
N VAL A 146 -6.53 27.78 2.51
CA VAL A 146 -6.63 26.38 2.93
C VAL A 146 -7.60 25.67 1.99
N ALA A 147 -7.07 24.90 1.04
CA ALA A 147 -7.87 24.21 0.04
C ALA A 147 -8.41 22.87 0.58
N PHE A 148 -9.66 22.87 1.06
CA PHE A 148 -10.33 21.64 1.50
C PHE A 148 -10.93 20.88 0.31
N PRO A 149 -10.70 19.56 0.18
CA PRO A 149 -11.39 18.75 -0.82
C PRO A 149 -12.91 18.83 -0.69
N ILE A 150 -13.62 18.81 -1.83
CA ILE A 150 -15.10 18.77 -1.83
C ILE A 150 -15.56 17.46 -1.15
N GLY A 151 -16.58 17.56 -0.29
CA GLY A 151 -17.06 16.46 0.54
C GLY A 151 -16.40 16.36 1.92
N THR A 152 -15.41 17.20 2.22
CA THR A 152 -14.84 17.32 3.57
C THR A 152 -15.94 17.62 4.59
N THR A 153 -15.94 16.86 5.70
CA THR A 153 -16.81 17.09 6.85
C THR A 153 -15.96 17.37 8.08
N ILE A 154 -16.31 18.43 8.81
CA ILE A 154 -15.71 18.80 10.09
C ILE A 154 -16.85 19.02 11.08
N THR A 155 -16.76 18.42 12.26
CA THR A 155 -17.75 18.61 13.32
C THR A 155 -17.22 19.61 14.33
N LEU A 156 -18.05 20.58 14.70
CA LEU A 156 -17.78 21.54 15.76
C LEU A 156 -18.62 21.18 16.98
N ALA A 157 -18.07 21.36 18.17
CA ALA A 157 -18.77 21.19 19.44
C ALA A 157 -18.52 22.39 20.36
N GLN A 158 -19.56 22.95 20.97
CA GLN A 158 -19.42 23.93 22.04
C GLN A 158 -19.37 23.18 23.36
N PHE A 159 -18.20 23.08 24.00
CA PHE A 159 -18.05 22.32 25.25
C PHE A 159 -18.33 23.17 26.49
N ASN A 160 -18.04 24.47 26.41
CA ASN A 160 -18.16 25.39 27.54
C ASN A 160 -19.15 26.51 27.22
N THR A 161 -19.37 27.43 28.16
CA THR A 161 -20.50 28.38 28.10
C THR A 161 -20.28 29.57 27.16
N GLY A 162 -19.06 29.78 26.67
CA GLY A 162 -18.74 30.80 25.71
C GLY A 162 -19.45 30.54 24.38
N GLN A 163 -20.23 31.52 23.92
CA GLN A 163 -20.96 31.42 22.65
C GLN A 163 -19.99 31.18 21.49
N VAL A 164 -20.16 30.05 20.79
CA VAL A 164 -19.42 29.75 19.57
C VAL A 164 -20.18 30.31 18.38
N THR A 165 -19.49 31.15 17.59
CA THR A 165 -20.00 31.72 16.34
C THR A 165 -19.17 31.22 15.17
N ILE A 166 -19.82 30.69 14.14
CA ILE A 166 -19.19 30.27 12.89
C ILE A 166 -19.07 31.50 11.99
N LEU A 167 -17.86 31.80 11.55
CA LEU A 167 -17.54 32.95 10.73
C LEU A 167 -17.01 32.52 9.36
N ALA A 168 -17.42 33.23 8.31
CA ALA A 168 -16.84 33.10 6.98
C ALA A 168 -15.67 34.06 6.81
N ALA A 169 -14.53 33.58 6.30
CA ALA A 169 -13.50 34.46 5.77
C ALA A 169 -14.00 35.21 4.52
N ASN A 170 -13.25 36.23 4.09
CA ASN A 170 -13.61 37.01 2.90
C ASN A 170 -13.82 36.12 1.67
N GLY A 171 -14.94 36.31 0.97
CA GLY A 171 -15.32 35.54 -0.21
C GLY A 171 -15.88 34.13 0.07
N VAL A 172 -15.96 33.68 1.32
CA VAL A 172 -16.58 32.41 1.70
C VAL A 172 -18.08 32.59 1.94
N THR A 173 -18.89 31.66 1.43
CA THR A 173 -20.35 31.61 1.63
C THR A 173 -20.73 30.40 2.47
N ILE A 174 -21.49 30.66 3.54
CA ILE A 174 -22.05 29.62 4.41
C ILE A 174 -23.54 29.47 4.10
N LEU A 175 -23.92 28.26 3.68
CA LEU A 175 -25.29 27.86 3.42
C LEU A 175 -25.86 27.26 4.70
N SER A 176 -26.51 28.10 5.51
CA SER A 176 -27.15 27.71 6.78
C SER A 176 -28.65 27.98 6.75
N SER A 177 -29.44 27.07 7.32
CA SER A 177 -30.88 27.23 7.48
C SER A 177 -31.20 28.42 8.37
N SER A 178 -32.02 29.35 7.87
CA SER A 178 -32.38 30.62 8.52
C SER A 178 -31.20 31.51 8.88
N SER A 179 -30.05 31.36 8.20
CA SER A 179 -28.82 32.12 8.50
C SER A 179 -28.35 31.99 9.95
N ARG A 180 -28.54 30.80 10.54
CA ARG A 180 -28.09 30.50 11.91
C ARG A 180 -26.61 30.16 11.90
N PHE A 181 -25.81 30.95 12.61
CA PHE A 181 -24.35 30.83 12.61
C PHE A 181 -23.77 30.62 14.01
N LYS A 182 -24.61 30.36 15.01
CA LYS A 182 -24.18 30.12 16.38
C LYS A 182 -24.60 28.73 16.80
N LEU A 183 -23.75 28.03 17.57
CA LEU A 183 -24.20 26.84 18.29
C LEU A 183 -25.21 27.26 19.37
N THR A 184 -26.28 26.49 19.56
CA THR A 184 -27.42 26.93 20.39
C THR A 184 -27.01 27.17 21.85
N GLU A 185 -26.30 26.22 22.44
CA GLU A 185 -25.90 26.26 23.84
C GLU A 185 -24.70 25.33 24.13
N GLN A 186 -24.36 25.19 25.42
CA GLN A 186 -23.37 24.22 25.84
C GLN A 186 -23.78 22.81 25.39
N TYR A 187 -22.82 22.09 24.82
CA TYR A 187 -22.95 20.75 24.23
C TYR A 187 -23.72 20.68 22.90
N SER A 188 -24.06 21.82 22.29
CA SER A 188 -24.55 21.84 20.91
C SER A 188 -23.43 21.48 19.93
N LEU A 189 -23.78 20.73 18.89
CA LEU A 189 -22.89 20.34 17.79
C LEU A 189 -23.44 20.81 16.44
N CYS A 190 -22.52 21.09 15.52
CA CYS A 190 -22.84 21.30 14.11
C CYS A 190 -21.78 20.70 13.19
N SER A 191 -22.17 20.35 11.97
CA SER A 191 -21.26 19.92 10.92
C SER A 191 -21.10 20.98 9.85
N LEU A 192 -19.85 21.18 9.46
CA LEU A 192 -19.43 21.90 8.26
C LEU A 192 -19.17 20.90 7.15
N ILE A 193 -19.81 21.08 6.00
CA ILE A 193 -19.65 20.19 4.84
C ILE A 193 -19.23 21.00 3.61
N LYS A 194 -18.06 20.70 3.06
CA LYS A 194 -17.53 21.38 1.87
C LYS A 194 -18.34 21.04 0.63
N LYS A 195 -19.08 22.02 0.08
CA LYS A 195 -19.97 21.81 -1.07
C LYS A 195 -19.32 22.13 -2.42
N ALA A 196 -18.56 23.22 -2.47
CA ALA A 196 -17.91 23.75 -3.67
C ALA A 196 -16.82 24.77 -3.27
N VAL A 197 -16.09 25.31 -4.24
CA VAL A 197 -15.12 26.39 -3.99
C VAL A 197 -15.81 27.54 -3.23
N ASN A 198 -15.23 27.93 -2.10
CA ASN A 198 -15.69 28.92 -1.13
C ASN A 198 -17.15 28.75 -0.66
N GLN A 199 -17.73 27.54 -0.76
CA GLN A 199 -19.10 27.25 -0.32
C GLN A 199 -19.16 26.05 0.63
N TRP A 200 -19.84 26.24 1.76
CA TRP A 200 -19.99 25.24 2.82
C TRP A 200 -21.44 25.16 3.29
N TYR A 201 -21.94 23.94 3.53
CA TYR A 201 -23.14 23.76 4.34
C TYR A 201 -22.78 23.84 5.82
N LEU A 202 -23.65 24.48 6.60
CA LEU A 202 -23.64 24.46 8.05
C LEU A 202 -24.99 23.91 8.52
N SER A 203 -24.95 22.81 9.28
CA SER A 203 -26.15 22.13 9.77
C SER A 203 -25.91 21.53 11.15
N GLY A 204 -26.92 21.55 12.01
CA GLY A 204 -26.84 21.03 13.37
C GLY A 204 -27.79 21.78 14.30
N ASP A 205 -27.46 21.75 15.58
CA ASP A 205 -28.15 22.52 16.60
C ASP A 205 -27.61 23.96 16.63
N LEU A 206 -28.36 24.87 16.00
CA LEU A 206 -27.92 26.22 15.70
C LEU A 206 -28.97 27.27 16.10
N SER A 207 -28.50 28.45 16.49
CA SER A 207 -29.30 29.63 16.83
C SER A 207 -28.88 30.86 16.00
N LEU A 208 -29.69 31.93 16.09
CA LEU A 208 -29.46 33.22 15.41
C LEU A 208 -28.37 34.06 16.10
#